data_AF-A0A2E3D657-F1
#
_entry.id   AF-A0A2E3D657-F1
#
_cell.length_a   1.000
_cell.length_b   1.000
_cell.length_c   1.000
_cell.angle_alpha   90.00
_cell.angle_beta   90.00
_cell.angle_gamma   90.00
#
_symmetry.space_group_name_H-M   'P 1'
#
loop_
_entity.id
_entity.type
_entity.pdbx_description
1 polymer ?
#
loop_
_entity_poly.entity_id
_entity_poly.type
_entity_poly.pdbx_seq_one_letter_code
_entity_poly.pdbx_strand_id
1 'polypeptide(L)'
;MSEQTNHPVVTLKENRFPLFSLVLVILAFCLTAYMAYLNYEITKVAGAQLIRAQQLQENAQTKFLDQYAHFLYQRAEAERFERSFEVRQKHYSEFMGALEDAWNAVGRKNRQDLEQALHQLAKSYYGLEPFMDGGSRLYLQKRIAMFHNLANQLIGYEQNKRGIIMEDKATMDRMTREFQEFLYPLLFEPKREEGEQSESGQAKR
;
A
#
# COMPACT_ATOMS: atom_id res chain seq x y z
N MET A 1 100.84 35.86 -55.61
CA MET A 1 99.46 36.35 -55.85
C MET A 1 98.64 35.12 -56.19
N SER A 2 98.03 34.46 -55.19
CA SER A 2 96.63 34.66 -54.73
C SER A 2 95.65 34.44 -55.88
N GLU A 3 94.86 33.37 -55.87
CA GLU A 3 93.66 33.27 -55.03
C GLU A 3 93.43 31.85 -54.47
N GLN A 4 93.06 31.82 -53.18
CA GLN A 4 92.57 30.66 -52.47
C GLN A 4 91.13 30.35 -52.88
N THR A 5 90.88 29.14 -53.34
CA THR A 5 89.56 28.50 -53.39
C THR A 5 89.03 28.32 -51.96
N ASN A 6 88.24 29.28 -51.49
CA ASN A 6 87.45 29.13 -50.28
C ASN A 6 86.05 28.60 -50.66
N HIS A 7 85.88 27.27 -50.61
CA HIS A 7 84.55 26.71 -50.43
C HIS A 7 84.09 27.02 -49.01
N PRO A 8 82.92 27.65 -48.81
CA PRO A 8 82.38 27.81 -47.47
C PRO A 8 81.95 26.42 -46.99
N VAL A 9 82.77 25.81 -46.15
CA VAL A 9 82.34 24.71 -45.27
C VAL A 9 81.33 25.33 -44.32
N VAL A 10 80.05 25.18 -44.63
CA VAL A 10 78.94 25.53 -43.74
C VAL A 10 79.14 24.72 -42.46
N THR A 11 79.61 25.39 -41.42
CA THR A 11 79.86 24.82 -40.12
C THR A 11 78.53 24.39 -39.49
N LEU A 12 78.29 23.07 -39.46
CA LEU A 12 77.18 22.36 -38.77
C LEU A 12 77.08 22.61 -37.24
N LYS A 13 77.74 23.66 -36.73
CA LYS A 13 77.85 23.97 -35.30
C LYS A 13 76.89 25.08 -34.86
N GLU A 14 76.52 26.02 -35.74
CA GLU A 14 75.65 27.16 -35.38
C GLU A 14 74.14 26.83 -35.39
N ASN A 15 73.68 25.89 -36.22
CA ASN A 15 72.26 25.52 -36.28
C ASN A 15 71.76 24.62 -35.14
N ARG A 16 72.64 24.17 -34.23
CA ARG A 16 72.27 23.22 -33.17
C ARG A 16 71.38 23.84 -32.10
N PHE A 17 71.61 25.10 -31.76
CA PHE A 17 70.84 25.81 -30.73
C PHE A 17 69.38 26.08 -31.15
N PRO A 18 69.10 26.63 -32.35
CA PRO A 18 67.71 26.79 -32.82
C PRO A 18 67.02 25.46 -33.09
N LEU A 19 67.72 24.44 -33.60
CA LEU A 19 67.15 23.09 -33.78
C LEU A 19 66.81 22.42 -32.44
N PHE A 20 67.68 22.50 -31.44
CA PHE A 20 67.43 21.94 -30.11
C PHE A 20 66.29 22.68 -29.40
N SER A 21 66.25 24.02 -29.50
CA SER A 21 65.14 24.83 -28.99
C SER A 21 63.82 24.46 -29.67
N LEU A 22 63.80 24.28 -30.99
CA LEU A 22 62.63 23.87 -31.74
C LEU A 22 62.15 22.47 -31.35
N VAL A 23 63.07 21.52 -31.13
CA VAL A 23 62.73 20.18 -30.62
C VAL A 23 62.13 20.26 -29.21
N LEU A 24 62.66 21.12 -28.34
CA LEU A 24 62.10 21.32 -27.00
C LEU A 24 60.70 21.94 -27.04
N VAL A 25 60.45 22.90 -27.94
CA VAL A 25 59.13 23.50 -28.13
C VAL A 25 58.13 22.47 -28.65
N ILE A 26 58.52 21.64 -29.63
CA ILE A 26 57.67 20.55 -30.13
C ILE A 26 57.39 19.53 -29.01
N LEU A 27 58.40 19.15 -28.24
CA LEU A 27 58.25 18.22 -27.12
C LEU A 27 57.31 18.79 -26.05
N ALA A 28 57.43 20.08 -25.71
CA ALA A 28 56.54 20.77 -24.79
C ALA A 28 55.10 20.77 -25.32
N PHE A 29 54.91 21.01 -26.61
CA PHE A 29 53.59 20.98 -27.25
C PHE A 29 52.97 19.56 -27.28
N CYS A 30 53.79 18.53 -27.51
CA CYS A 30 53.35 17.14 -27.42
C CYS A 30 52.97 16.75 -25.98
N LEU A 31 53.74 17.19 -24.99
CA LEU A 31 53.45 16.92 -23.57
C LEU A 31 52.18 17.63 -23.10
N THR A 32 51.95 18.88 -23.50
CA THR A 32 50.71 19.60 -23.15
C THR A 32 49.49 18.99 -23.86
N ALA A 33 49.62 18.60 -25.13
CA ALA A 33 48.56 17.90 -25.85
C ALA A 33 48.24 16.53 -25.21
N TYR A 34 49.27 15.78 -24.79
CA TYR A 34 49.09 14.51 -24.09
C TYR A 34 48.42 14.68 -22.73
N MET A 35 48.83 15.70 -21.95
CA MET A 35 48.16 16.03 -20.68
C MET A 35 46.70 16.44 -20.89
N ALA A 36 46.41 17.22 -21.93
CA ALA A 36 45.04 17.59 -22.28
C ALA A 36 44.19 16.36 -22.67
N TYR A 37 44.76 15.43 -23.44
CA TYR A 37 44.11 14.17 -23.80
C TYR A 37 43.82 13.29 -22.57
N LEU A 38 44.80 13.12 -21.68
CA LEU A 38 44.62 12.36 -20.43
C LEU A 38 43.54 12.99 -19.55
N ASN A 39 43.53 14.32 -19.43
CA ASN A 39 42.53 15.01 -18.63
C ASN A 39 41.13 14.83 -19.23
N TYR A 40 40.99 14.86 -20.56
CA TYR A 40 39.74 14.57 -21.25
C TYR A 40 39.22 13.15 -20.99
N GLU A 41 40.06 12.13 -21.12
CA GLU A 41 39.68 10.73 -20.86
C GLU A 41 39.29 10.48 -19.39
N ILE A 42 40.08 11.01 -18.44
CA ILE A 42 39.78 10.90 -17.01
C ILE A 42 38.45 11.59 -16.68
N THR A 43 38.22 12.81 -17.19
CA THR A 43 37.00 13.58 -16.93
C THR A 43 35.76 12.92 -17.54
N LYS A 44 35.89 12.29 -18.71
CA LYS A 44 34.80 11.55 -19.37
C LYS A 44 34.36 10.33 -18.55
N VAL A 45 35.30 9.56 -18.03
CA VAL A 45 35.01 8.38 -17.18
C VAL A 45 34.43 8.82 -15.83
N ALA A 46 35.00 9.84 -15.20
CA ALA A 46 34.49 10.39 -13.95
C ALA A 46 33.06 10.96 -14.09
N GLY A 47 32.77 11.68 -15.18
CA GLY A 47 31.43 12.20 -15.48
C GLY A 47 30.41 11.09 -15.70
N ALA A 48 30.76 10.03 -16.43
CA ALA A 48 29.87 8.89 -16.66
C ALA A 48 29.57 8.10 -15.36
N GLN A 49 30.56 7.95 -14.47
CA GLN A 49 30.37 7.35 -13.16
C GLN A 49 29.50 8.23 -12.24
N LEU A 50 29.70 9.55 -12.28
CA LEU A 50 28.93 10.51 -11.50
C LEU A 50 27.45 10.54 -11.93
N ILE A 51 27.17 10.52 -13.24
CA ILE A 51 25.80 10.43 -13.78
C ILE A 51 25.12 9.13 -13.36
N ARG A 52 25.82 7.98 -13.45
CA ARG A 52 25.25 6.69 -12.98
C ARG A 52 25.00 6.68 -11.48
N ALA A 53 25.90 7.26 -10.69
CA ALA A 53 25.72 7.38 -9.24
C ALA A 53 24.51 8.26 -8.90
N GLN A 54 24.33 9.40 -9.60
CA GLN A 54 23.17 10.26 -9.46
C GLN A 54 21.88 9.54 -9.85
N GLN A 55 21.84 8.83 -10.98
CA GLN A 55 20.67 8.06 -11.41
C GLN A 55 20.31 6.95 -10.41
N LEU A 56 21.31 6.25 -9.87
CA LEU A 56 21.09 5.23 -8.82
C LEU A 56 20.58 5.86 -7.53
N GLN A 57 21.10 7.03 -7.14
CA GLN A 57 20.65 7.77 -5.98
C GLN A 57 19.21 8.27 -6.14
N GLU A 58 18.86 8.85 -7.28
CA GLU A 58 17.51 9.29 -7.61
C GLU A 58 16.52 8.12 -7.57
N ASN A 59 16.86 6.99 -8.19
CA ASN A 59 16.02 5.79 -8.16
C ASN A 59 15.87 5.17 -6.76
N ALA A 60 16.89 5.26 -5.91
CA ALA A 60 16.82 4.81 -4.53
C ALA A 60 15.96 5.75 -3.68
N GLN A 61 16.07 7.07 -3.90
CA GLN A 61 15.27 8.08 -3.21
C GLN A 61 13.79 7.97 -3.57
N THR A 62 13.44 7.78 -4.84
CA THR A 62 12.04 7.61 -5.27
C THR A 62 11.42 6.35 -4.66
N LYS A 63 12.13 5.22 -4.68
CA LYS A 63 11.67 3.98 -4.04
C LYS A 63 11.48 4.13 -2.53
N PHE A 64 12.40 4.83 -1.86
CA PHE A 64 12.27 5.08 -0.42
C PHE A 64 11.07 5.99 -0.11
N LEU A 65 10.84 7.04 -0.91
CA LEU A 65 9.69 7.93 -0.75
C LEU A 65 8.37 7.17 -0.93
N ASP A 66 8.32 6.27 -1.91
CA ASP A 66 7.15 5.43 -2.18
C ASP A 66 6.88 4.45 -1.01
N GLN A 67 7.92 3.76 -0.53
CA GLN A 67 7.82 2.90 0.66
C GLN A 67 7.40 3.67 1.91
N TYR A 68 7.92 4.88 2.09
CA TYR A 68 7.56 5.75 3.22
C TYR A 68 6.12 6.25 3.10
N ALA A 69 5.66 6.61 1.91
CA ALA A 69 4.27 6.99 1.65
C ALA A 69 3.32 5.83 1.97
N HIS A 70 3.67 4.61 1.55
CA HIS A 70 2.92 3.39 1.88
C HIS A 70 2.85 3.15 3.40
N PHE A 71 4.00 3.26 4.08
CA PHE A 71 4.06 3.13 5.55
C PHE A 71 3.21 4.19 6.26
N LEU A 72 3.27 5.45 5.81
CA LEU A 72 2.45 6.53 6.36
C LEU A 72 0.96 6.28 6.13
N TYR A 73 0.58 5.76 4.96
CA TYR A 73 -0.79 5.38 4.65
C TYR A 73 -1.30 4.28 5.60
N GLN A 74 -0.54 3.19 5.74
CA GLN A 74 -0.88 2.10 6.67
C GLN A 74 -0.99 2.58 8.12
N ARG A 75 -0.08 3.47 8.55
CA ARG A 75 -0.14 4.06 9.90
C ARG A 75 -1.36 4.96 10.09
N ALA A 76 -1.71 5.76 9.10
CA ALA A 76 -2.90 6.61 9.15
C ALA A 76 -4.19 5.79 9.12
N GLU A 77 -4.23 4.67 8.39
CA GLU A 77 -5.36 3.74 8.39
C GLU A 77 -5.52 3.07 9.75
N ALA A 78 -4.44 2.57 10.36
CA ALA A 78 -4.44 2.01 11.70
C ALA A 78 -4.92 3.03 12.75
N GLU A 79 -4.43 4.27 12.69
CA GLU A 79 -4.85 5.32 13.62
C GLU A 79 -6.33 5.71 13.46
N ARG A 80 -6.82 5.79 12.21
CA ARG A 80 -8.25 6.00 11.94
C ARG A 80 -9.09 4.83 12.46
N PHE A 81 -8.59 3.61 12.29
CA PHE A 81 -9.24 2.40 12.80
C PHE A 81 -9.33 2.43 14.32
N GLU A 82 -8.24 2.75 15.04
CA GLU A 82 -8.23 2.90 16.50
C GLU A 82 -9.20 3.98 16.98
N ARG A 83 -9.19 5.17 16.36
CA ARG A 83 -10.10 6.28 16.73
C ARG A 83 -11.58 5.93 16.62
N SER A 84 -11.93 5.00 15.74
CA SER A 84 -13.31 4.57 15.53
C SER A 84 -13.63 3.20 16.15
N PHE A 85 -12.66 2.58 16.84
CA PHE A 85 -12.81 1.27 17.47
C PHE A 85 -13.90 1.28 18.55
N GLU A 86 -13.87 2.23 19.48
CA GLU A 86 -14.85 2.32 20.57
C GLU A 86 -16.28 2.51 20.04
N VAL A 87 -16.44 3.31 18.99
CA VAL A 87 -17.73 3.56 18.35
C VAL A 87 -18.25 2.29 17.67
N ARG A 88 -17.39 1.57 16.93
CA ARG A 88 -17.74 0.28 16.32
C ARG A 88 -18.10 -0.76 17.38
N GLN A 89 -17.30 -0.87 18.44
CA GLN A 89 -17.53 -1.80 19.55
C GLN A 89 -18.87 -1.52 20.23
N LYS A 90 -19.18 -0.25 20.50
CA LYS A 90 -20.44 0.15 21.10
C LYS A 90 -21.62 -0.29 20.24
N HIS A 91 -21.66 0.11 18.96
CA HIS A 91 -22.77 -0.23 18.08
C HIS A 91 -22.89 -1.73 17.79
N TYR A 92 -21.76 -2.44 17.71
CA TYR A 92 -21.75 -3.89 17.63
C TYR A 92 -22.36 -4.54 18.88
N SER A 93 -21.98 -4.10 20.07
CA SER A 93 -22.54 -4.61 21.32
C SER A 93 -24.03 -4.31 21.47
N GLU A 94 -24.47 -3.10 21.08
CA GLU A 94 -25.89 -2.71 21.06
C GLU A 94 -26.69 -3.57 20.06
N PHE A 95 -26.09 -3.91 18.91
CA PHE A 95 -26.71 -4.75 17.89
C PHE A 95 -26.85 -6.20 18.37
N MET A 96 -25.78 -6.79 18.89
CA MET A 96 -25.79 -8.16 19.40
C MET A 96 -26.71 -8.30 20.62
N GLY A 97 -26.70 -7.32 21.52
CA GLY A 97 -27.63 -7.27 22.66
C GLY A 97 -29.09 -7.22 22.21
N ALA A 98 -29.42 -6.41 21.20
CA ALA A 98 -30.77 -6.34 20.67
C ALA A 98 -31.24 -7.66 20.00
N LEU A 99 -30.34 -8.40 19.36
CA LEU A 99 -30.63 -9.75 18.83
C LEU A 99 -30.97 -10.72 19.97
N GLU A 100 -30.17 -10.72 21.03
CA GLU A 100 -30.36 -11.58 22.20
C GLU A 100 -31.64 -11.21 22.96
N ASP A 101 -31.94 -9.92 23.12
CA ASP A 101 -33.16 -9.43 23.74
C ASP A 101 -34.41 -9.84 22.93
N ALA A 102 -34.35 -9.74 21.60
CA ALA A 102 -35.43 -10.19 20.73
C ALA A 102 -35.65 -11.70 20.85
N TRP A 103 -34.57 -12.48 20.91
CA TRP A 103 -34.64 -13.92 21.14
C TRP A 103 -35.27 -14.28 22.49
N ASN A 104 -34.83 -13.63 23.56
CA ASN A 104 -35.37 -13.82 24.90
C ASN A 104 -36.84 -13.43 24.98
N ALA A 105 -37.24 -12.33 24.32
CA ALA A 105 -38.62 -11.88 24.25
C ALA A 105 -39.52 -12.90 23.53
N VAL A 106 -39.04 -13.49 22.43
CA VAL A 106 -39.72 -14.60 21.75
C VAL A 106 -39.86 -15.81 22.66
N GLY A 107 -38.81 -16.18 23.40
CA GLY A 107 -38.82 -17.28 24.36
C GLY A 107 -39.85 -17.10 25.48
N ARG A 108 -39.96 -15.87 26.00
CA ARG A 108 -40.92 -15.47 27.05
C ARG A 108 -42.33 -15.17 26.52
N LYS A 109 -42.50 -15.15 25.20
CA LYS A 109 -43.71 -14.66 24.51
C LYS A 109 -44.13 -13.24 24.92
N ASN A 110 -43.16 -12.36 25.16
CA ASN A 110 -43.43 -10.96 25.49
C ASN A 110 -43.35 -10.06 24.24
N ARG A 111 -44.50 -9.57 23.79
CA ARG A 111 -44.60 -8.79 22.55
C ARG A 111 -44.03 -7.37 22.68
N GLN A 112 -44.19 -6.76 23.85
CA GLN A 112 -43.71 -5.40 24.07
C GLN A 112 -42.17 -5.38 24.08
N ASP A 113 -41.55 -6.31 24.80
CA ASP A 113 -40.09 -6.45 24.82
C ASP A 113 -39.55 -6.76 23.42
N LEU A 114 -40.26 -7.58 22.64
CA LEU A 114 -39.87 -7.91 21.27
C LEU A 114 -39.87 -6.67 20.37
N GLU A 115 -40.94 -5.87 20.39
CA GLU A 115 -41.02 -4.63 19.60
C GLU A 115 -39.90 -3.65 19.98
N GLN A 116 -39.61 -3.52 21.28
CA GLN A 116 -38.51 -2.67 21.76
C GLN A 116 -37.13 -3.19 21.30
N ALA A 117 -36.89 -4.49 21.42
CA ALA A 117 -35.64 -5.11 20.97
C ALA A 117 -35.43 -4.95 19.47
N LEU A 118 -36.46 -5.16 18.66
CA LEU A 118 -36.41 -4.99 17.21
C LEU A 118 -36.19 -3.52 16.80
N HIS A 119 -36.75 -2.57 17.55
CA HIS A 119 -36.47 -1.15 17.35
C HIS A 119 -35.01 -0.81 17.67
N GLN A 120 -34.48 -1.34 18.78
CA GLN A 120 -33.08 -1.16 19.17
C GLN A 120 -32.11 -1.82 18.17
N LEU A 121 -32.49 -2.96 17.59
CA LEU A 121 -31.76 -3.64 16.51
C LEU A 121 -31.65 -2.74 15.27
N ALA A 122 -32.76 -2.12 14.84
CA ALA A 122 -32.76 -1.20 13.71
C ALA A 122 -31.90 0.04 14.00
N LYS A 123 -32.00 0.60 15.21
CA LYS A 123 -31.21 1.76 15.63
C LYS A 123 -29.71 1.47 15.64
N SER A 124 -29.30 0.34 16.21
CA SER A 124 -27.89 -0.07 16.26
C SER A 124 -27.34 -0.40 14.87
N TYR A 125 -28.16 -0.98 13.98
CA TYR A 125 -27.81 -1.14 12.57
C TYR A 125 -27.42 0.19 11.89
N TYR A 126 -28.20 1.25 12.08
CA TYR A 126 -27.84 2.57 11.52
C TYR A 126 -26.53 3.12 12.07
N GLY A 127 -26.17 2.78 13.31
CA GLY A 127 -24.86 3.11 13.89
C GLY A 127 -23.69 2.33 13.25
N LEU A 128 -23.96 1.13 12.74
CA LEU A 128 -22.97 0.29 12.05
C LEU A 128 -22.83 0.64 10.56
N GLU A 129 -23.87 1.21 9.94
CA GLU A 129 -23.92 1.51 8.51
C GLU A 129 -22.68 2.26 7.96
N PRO A 130 -22.12 3.28 8.65
CA PRO A 130 -20.95 4.01 8.16
C PRO A 130 -19.69 3.15 7.99
N PHE A 131 -19.61 2.00 8.66
CA PHE A 131 -18.45 1.10 8.63
C PHE A 131 -18.59 -0.03 7.59
N MET A 132 -19.74 -0.10 6.90
CA MET A 132 -20.03 -1.12 5.90
C MET A 132 -19.99 -0.54 4.48
N ASP A 133 -19.58 -1.35 3.52
CA ASP A 133 -19.74 -1.07 2.09
C ASP A 133 -21.19 -1.34 1.63
N GLY A 134 -21.53 -0.91 0.42
CA GLY A 134 -22.90 -1.03 -0.10
C GLY A 134 -23.41 -2.47 -0.17
N GLY A 135 -22.52 -3.44 -0.48
CA GLY A 135 -22.86 -4.86 -0.52
C GLY A 135 -23.19 -5.40 0.87
N SER A 136 -22.35 -5.12 1.86
CA SER A 136 -22.57 -5.56 3.25
C SER A 136 -23.84 -4.97 3.86
N ARG A 137 -24.14 -3.69 3.59
CA ARG A 137 -25.38 -3.04 4.05
C ARG A 137 -26.62 -3.77 3.53
N LEU A 138 -26.67 -4.03 2.22
CA LEU A 138 -27.81 -4.72 1.61
C LEU A 138 -27.97 -6.14 2.14
N TYR A 139 -26.87 -6.86 2.33
CA TYR A 139 -26.89 -8.20 2.93
C TYR A 139 -27.47 -8.17 4.34
N LEU A 140 -26.96 -7.27 5.19
CA LEU A 140 -27.38 -7.19 6.59
C LEU A 140 -28.86 -6.77 6.71
N GLN A 141 -29.32 -5.80 5.91
CA GLN A 141 -30.73 -5.40 5.88
C GLN A 141 -31.66 -6.57 5.56
N LYS A 142 -31.31 -7.39 4.56
CA LYS A 142 -32.09 -8.58 4.20
C LYS A 142 -32.14 -9.58 5.36
N ARG A 143 -31.00 -9.82 6.00
CA ARG A 143 -30.91 -10.75 7.15
C ARG A 143 -31.68 -10.23 8.36
N ILE A 144 -31.62 -8.94 8.66
CA ILE A 144 -32.42 -8.31 9.73
C ILE A 144 -33.92 -8.46 9.43
N ALA A 145 -34.35 -8.25 8.19
CA ALA A 145 -35.75 -8.41 7.82
C ALA A 145 -36.23 -9.87 7.99
N MET A 146 -35.39 -10.86 7.63
CA MET A 146 -35.68 -12.27 7.88
C MET A 146 -35.81 -12.56 9.38
N PHE A 147 -34.88 -12.08 10.19
CA PHE A 147 -34.89 -12.25 11.64
C PHE A 147 -36.14 -11.62 12.26
N HIS A 148 -36.47 -10.40 11.85
CA HIS A 148 -37.67 -9.67 12.28
C HIS A 148 -38.95 -10.46 11.98
N ASN A 149 -39.07 -10.99 10.76
CA ASN A 149 -40.24 -11.78 10.36
C ASN A 149 -40.35 -13.08 11.16
N LEU A 150 -39.23 -13.78 11.35
CA LEU A 150 -39.19 -15.04 12.08
C LEU A 150 -39.49 -14.85 13.57
N ALA A 151 -38.99 -13.79 14.20
CA ALA A 151 -39.30 -13.45 15.59
C ALA A 151 -40.80 -13.16 15.79
N ASN A 152 -41.40 -12.40 14.86
CA ASN A 152 -42.84 -12.12 14.87
C ASN A 152 -43.70 -13.36 14.59
N GLN A 153 -43.23 -14.30 13.76
CA GLN A 153 -43.91 -15.58 13.56
C GLN A 153 -43.87 -16.43 14.83
N LEU A 154 -42.69 -16.51 15.46
CA LEU A 154 -42.48 -17.31 16.67
C LEU A 154 -43.32 -16.86 17.86
N ILE A 155 -43.53 -15.55 18.03
CA ILE A 155 -44.39 -15.03 19.08
C ILE A 155 -45.88 -15.29 18.81
N GLY A 156 -46.28 -15.30 17.53
CA GLY A 156 -47.65 -15.52 17.07
C GLY A 156 -48.09 -16.98 16.98
N TYR A 157 -47.18 -17.96 17.09
CA TYR A 157 -47.56 -19.37 17.00
C TYR A 157 -48.45 -19.83 18.17
N GLU A 158 -49.59 -20.41 17.81
CA GLU A 158 -50.41 -21.25 18.69
C GLU A 158 -49.69 -22.57 18.99
N GLN A 159 -49.87 -23.09 20.21
CA GLN A 159 -49.15 -24.26 20.74
C GLN A 159 -49.26 -25.55 19.88
N ASN A 160 -50.20 -25.61 18.93
CA ASN A 160 -50.46 -26.79 18.10
C ASN A 160 -49.41 -27.03 16.99
N LYS A 161 -48.44 -26.13 16.78
CA LYS A 161 -47.38 -26.25 15.76
C LYS A 161 -45.98 -26.48 16.36
N ARG A 162 -45.85 -27.32 17.39
CA ARG A 162 -44.59 -27.54 18.14
C ARG A 162 -43.35 -27.87 17.27
N GLY A 163 -43.49 -28.66 16.21
CA GLY A 163 -42.37 -29.03 15.33
C GLY A 163 -41.76 -27.84 14.59
N ILE A 164 -42.62 -27.04 13.95
CA ILE A 164 -42.21 -25.82 13.22
C ILE A 164 -41.60 -24.79 14.18
N ILE A 165 -42.19 -24.64 15.37
CA ILE A 165 -41.69 -23.71 16.40
C ILE A 165 -40.24 -24.05 16.82
N MET A 166 -39.88 -25.34 16.92
CA MET A 166 -38.51 -25.73 17.30
C MET A 166 -37.50 -25.45 16.18
N GLU A 167 -37.87 -25.68 14.92
CA GLU A 167 -37.02 -25.43 13.76
C GLU A 167 -36.78 -23.93 13.55
N ASP A 168 -37.82 -23.12 13.66
CA ASP A 168 -37.71 -21.66 13.58
C ASP A 168 -36.88 -21.10 14.72
N LYS A 169 -37.02 -21.65 15.93
CA LYS A 169 -36.18 -21.32 17.09
C LYS A 169 -34.70 -21.60 16.82
N ALA A 170 -34.37 -22.80 16.34
CA ALA A 170 -33.01 -23.16 15.98
C ALA A 170 -32.46 -22.28 14.83
N THR A 171 -33.34 -21.85 13.92
CA THR A 171 -32.99 -20.92 12.85
C THR A 171 -32.64 -19.54 13.40
N MET A 172 -33.42 -19.01 14.36
CA MET A 172 -33.11 -17.73 15.01
C MET A 172 -31.75 -17.77 15.74
N ASP A 173 -31.46 -18.84 16.47
CA ASP A 173 -30.16 -19.06 17.11
C ASP A 173 -29.00 -19.14 16.11
N ARG A 174 -29.23 -19.76 14.95
CA ARG A 174 -28.24 -19.79 13.87
C ARG A 174 -28.01 -18.39 13.30
N MET A 175 -29.08 -17.62 13.09
CA MET A 175 -28.97 -16.25 12.57
C MET A 175 -28.16 -15.35 13.49
N THR A 176 -28.32 -15.45 14.81
CA THR A 176 -27.51 -14.67 15.77
C THR A 176 -26.00 -14.97 15.60
N ARG A 177 -25.64 -16.23 15.38
CA ARG A 177 -24.26 -16.63 15.09
C ARG A 177 -23.79 -16.12 13.73
N GLU A 178 -24.61 -16.24 12.69
CA GLU A 178 -24.31 -15.72 11.35
C GLU A 178 -24.07 -14.20 11.38
N PHE A 179 -24.80 -13.44 12.19
CA PHE A 179 -24.56 -12.01 12.37
C PHE A 179 -23.20 -11.74 13.02
N GLN A 180 -22.83 -12.49 14.05
CA GLN A 180 -21.52 -12.37 14.70
C GLN A 180 -20.38 -12.70 13.73
N GLU A 181 -20.47 -13.84 13.04
CA GLU A 181 -19.46 -14.31 12.07
C GLU A 181 -19.27 -13.32 10.92
N PHE A 182 -20.35 -12.63 10.52
CA PHE A 182 -20.28 -11.61 9.47
C PHE A 182 -19.75 -10.26 9.96
N LEU A 183 -20.28 -9.73 11.07
CA LEU A 183 -19.97 -8.37 11.53
C LEU A 183 -18.60 -8.27 12.21
N TYR A 184 -18.20 -9.30 12.95
CA TYR A 184 -16.95 -9.24 13.72
C TYR A 184 -15.71 -8.98 12.83
N PRO A 185 -15.44 -9.78 11.77
CA PRO A 185 -14.29 -9.52 10.91
C PRO A 185 -14.40 -8.17 10.20
N LEU A 186 -15.59 -7.80 9.75
CA LEU A 186 -15.80 -6.54 9.04
C LEU A 186 -15.54 -5.30 9.91
N LEU A 187 -15.83 -5.38 11.21
CA LEU A 187 -15.68 -4.25 12.13
C LEU A 187 -14.35 -4.24 12.86
N PHE A 188 -13.72 -5.39 13.08
CA PHE A 188 -12.57 -5.48 14.00
C PHE A 188 -11.32 -6.08 13.38
N GLU A 189 -11.38 -6.66 12.19
CA GLU A 189 -10.18 -7.09 11.50
C GLU A 189 -9.68 -5.96 10.58
N PRO A 190 -8.38 -5.63 10.62
CA PRO A 190 -7.81 -4.72 9.64
C PRO A 190 -8.00 -5.34 8.25
N LYS A 191 -8.43 -4.53 7.28
CA LYS A 191 -8.53 -4.97 5.89
C LYS A 191 -7.19 -5.56 5.51
N ARG A 192 -7.16 -6.87 5.26
CA ARG A 192 -5.99 -7.47 4.62
C ARG A 192 -5.89 -6.77 3.28
N GLU A 193 -4.76 -6.14 3.01
CA GLU A 193 -4.36 -5.85 1.64
C GLU A 193 -4.46 -7.19 0.92
N GLU A 194 -5.51 -7.38 0.13
CA GLU A 194 -5.48 -8.35 -0.95
C GLU A 194 -4.32 -7.85 -1.80
N GLY A 195 -3.15 -8.45 -1.59
CA GLY A 195 -1.97 -8.14 -2.37
C GLY A 195 -2.40 -8.22 -3.83
N GLU A 196 -2.30 -7.09 -4.52
CA GLU A 196 -2.24 -7.09 -5.97
C GLU A 196 -1.37 -8.28 -6.34
N GLN A 197 -1.93 -9.20 -7.12
CA GLN A 197 -1.16 -10.22 -7.78
C GLN A 197 0.02 -9.50 -8.42
N SER A 198 1.19 -9.66 -7.80
CA SER A 198 2.44 -9.26 -8.39
C SER A 198 2.47 -9.99 -9.73
N GLU A 199 2.26 -9.26 -10.81
CA GLU A 199 2.70 -9.60 -12.16
C GLU A 199 4.23 -9.68 -12.16
N SER A 200 4.79 -10.56 -11.32
CA SER A 200 6.09 -11.14 -11.55
C SER A 200 5.85 -12.26 -12.56
N GLY A 201 5.77 -11.85 -13.82
CA GLY A 201 5.93 -12.73 -14.97
C GLY A 201 7.32 -13.37 -14.97
N GLN A 202 7.56 -14.30 -14.05
CA GLN A 202 8.60 -15.30 -14.19
C GLN A 202 8.07 -16.37 -15.13
N ALA A 203 8.21 -16.10 -16.42
CA ALA A 203 8.22 -17.15 -17.43
C ALA A 203 9.37 -18.10 -17.08
N LYS A 204 9.03 -19.28 -16.57
CA LYS A 204 9.93 -20.45 -16.60
C LYS A 204 10.32 -20.70 -18.06
N ARG A 205 11.55 -20.38 -18.44
CA ARG A 205 12.38 -21.13 -19.39
C ARG A 205 13.83 -21.03 -18.99
#